data_AF-A0A7Z9S5W5-F1
#
_entry.id   AF-A0A7Z9S5W5-F1
#
_cell.length_a   1.000
_cell.length_b   1.000
_cell.length_c   1.000
_cell.angle_alpha   90.00
_cell.angle_beta   90.00
_cell.angle_gamma   90.00
#
_symmetry.space_group_name_H-M   'P 1'
#
loop_
_entity.id
_entity.type
_entity.pdbx_description
1 polymer ?
#
loop_
_entity_poly.entity_id
_entity_poly.type
_entity_poly.pdbx_seq_one_letter_code
_entity_poly.pdbx_strand_id
1 'polypeptide(L)'
;MLENGGLELVSLDGDMDVSGVSVDYLPPMPKVRNAAAYMKFDEKNFNIFISKGVSETLKLTDASVLISGLDEYDQIANITVAIEGAFGDKLAYLDNDPLRYAQAIGVDPITAKGNAQTELKLNFIVENALTLDGIKVSAKSRVRGLSVAKAVLGRDITGGDVDIQVDKKGMDITGKVNIGDIPATLAWRENFVVNPPFKRRYELKMHIADTRQIAQMGLDVAPFTDRFVQGALDADIRFTILNDIDRRLEIQADITEAALSADAFGWGKRRGTSGEARITVDFKGDKISDVPAFAIAADDLKVRGAVQYGEGKEGLQRIDFEQITYGRTDIKGALISRPDGGWDAGFHGPSFDMTSIWEDLFHNSPEGGNIKDLKLPYLTMAVELGRVWIGQAKSLENISGTFVHQDDLWKTVLL
;
A
#
# COMPACT_ATOMS: atom_id res chain seq x y z
N MET A 1 -46.84 -48.90 -39.97
CA MET A 1 -45.46 -49.11 -39.48
C MET A 1 -44.55 -48.42 -40.48
N LEU A 2 -43.82 -47.38 -40.06
CA LEU A 2 -42.79 -46.77 -40.89
C LEU A 2 -41.51 -47.56 -40.65
N GLU A 3 -41.27 -48.56 -41.49
CA GLU A 3 -39.98 -49.23 -41.57
C GLU A 3 -39.05 -48.32 -42.41
N ASN A 4 -38.00 -47.78 -41.78
CA ASN A 4 -36.93 -46.96 -42.37
C ASN A 4 -37.22 -45.46 -42.67
N GLY A 5 -38.13 -44.81 -41.96
CA GLY A 5 -38.25 -43.34 -41.97
C GLY A 5 -37.66 -42.72 -40.70
N GLY A 6 -36.50 -42.07 -40.80
CA GLY A 6 -35.97 -41.24 -39.71
C GLY A 6 -36.73 -39.91 -39.63
N LEU A 7 -36.89 -39.37 -38.42
CA LEU A 7 -37.29 -37.98 -38.25
C LEU A 7 -36.04 -37.11 -38.46
N GLU A 8 -36.09 -36.19 -39.41
CA GLU A 8 -35.07 -35.17 -39.65
C GLU A 8 -35.59 -33.82 -39.14
N LEU A 9 -34.80 -33.13 -38.33
CA LEU A 9 -35.11 -31.76 -37.90
C LEU A 9 -34.76 -30.82 -39.06
N VAL A 10 -35.76 -30.10 -39.58
CA VAL A 10 -35.61 -29.17 -40.72
C VAL A 10 -35.57 -27.70 -40.27
N SER A 11 -36.35 -27.37 -39.24
CA SER A 11 -36.37 -26.06 -38.60
C SER A 11 -36.93 -26.19 -37.19
N LEU A 12 -36.32 -25.49 -36.23
CA LEU A 12 -36.86 -25.24 -34.90
C LEU A 12 -36.77 -23.75 -34.61
N ASP A 13 -37.89 -23.16 -34.23
CA ASP A 13 -37.95 -21.77 -33.76
C ASP A 13 -39.00 -21.68 -32.65
N GLY A 14 -38.73 -20.88 -31.64
CA GLY A 14 -39.71 -20.58 -30.61
C GLY A 14 -39.30 -19.43 -29.71
N ASP A 15 -40.29 -18.81 -29.10
CA ASP A 15 -40.11 -17.76 -28.10
C ASP A 15 -41.01 -17.95 -26.89
N MET A 16 -40.58 -17.41 -25.76
CA MET A 16 -41.24 -17.58 -24.47
C MET A 16 -41.09 -16.33 -23.62
N ASP A 17 -42.17 -15.92 -22.96
CA ASP A 17 -42.17 -14.91 -21.91
C ASP A 17 -42.38 -15.57 -20.55
N VAL A 18 -41.56 -15.19 -19.58
CA VAL A 18 -41.64 -15.71 -18.22
C VAL A 18 -41.55 -14.56 -17.23
N SER A 19 -42.39 -14.59 -16.19
CA SER A 19 -42.39 -13.58 -15.13
C SER A 19 -42.66 -14.20 -13.76
N GLY A 20 -42.05 -13.63 -12.73
CA GLY A 20 -42.25 -14.05 -11.34
C GLY A 20 -41.54 -15.36 -10.98
N VAL A 21 -40.62 -15.84 -11.80
CA VAL A 21 -39.91 -17.11 -11.54
C VAL A 21 -38.76 -16.94 -10.57
N SER A 22 -38.39 -18.05 -9.93
CA SER A 22 -37.18 -18.16 -9.13
C SER A 22 -36.19 -19.05 -9.85
N VAL A 23 -34.94 -18.59 -9.97
CA VAL A 23 -33.84 -19.28 -10.64
C VAL A 23 -32.83 -19.72 -9.59
N ASP A 24 -32.52 -21.01 -9.62
CA ASP A 24 -31.49 -21.63 -8.80
C ASP A 24 -30.33 -22.02 -9.73
N TYR A 25 -29.24 -21.26 -9.68
CA TYR A 25 -28.18 -21.32 -10.70
C TYR A 25 -26.90 -21.97 -10.20
N LEU A 26 -26.64 -21.94 -8.89
CA LEU A 26 -25.48 -22.56 -8.25
C LEU A 26 -25.75 -22.79 -6.75
N PRO A 27 -26.48 -23.84 -6.35
CA PRO A 27 -26.67 -24.15 -4.94
C PRO A 27 -25.33 -24.32 -4.20
N PRO A 28 -25.16 -23.80 -2.97
CA PRO A 28 -26.17 -23.16 -2.11
C PRO A 28 -26.26 -21.63 -2.24
N MET A 29 -25.76 -21.02 -3.33
CA MET A 29 -25.87 -19.57 -3.52
C MET A 29 -27.33 -19.09 -3.47
N PRO A 30 -27.58 -17.86 -2.98
CA PRO A 30 -28.93 -17.33 -2.89
C PRO A 30 -29.62 -17.27 -4.27
N LYS A 31 -30.84 -17.82 -4.34
CA LYS A 31 -31.63 -17.86 -5.58
C LYS A 31 -31.94 -16.45 -6.09
N VAL A 32 -32.08 -16.31 -7.40
CA VAL A 32 -32.67 -15.10 -8.00
C VAL A 32 -34.18 -15.27 -7.99
N ARG A 33 -34.92 -14.35 -7.39
CA ARG A 33 -36.38 -14.34 -7.27
C ARG A 33 -36.99 -13.23 -8.12
N ASN A 34 -38.29 -13.37 -8.39
CA ASN A 34 -39.09 -12.39 -9.14
C ASN A 34 -38.49 -12.04 -10.51
N ALA A 35 -37.80 -12.99 -11.14
CA ALA A 35 -37.17 -12.77 -12.42
C ALA A 35 -38.23 -12.61 -13.52
N ALA A 36 -37.97 -11.72 -14.47
CA ALA A 36 -38.74 -11.62 -15.71
C ALA A 36 -37.79 -11.71 -16.90
N ALA A 37 -38.10 -12.61 -17.84
CA ALA A 37 -37.25 -12.91 -18.96
C ALA A 37 -38.06 -13.14 -20.23
N TYR A 38 -37.50 -12.68 -21.34
CA TYR A 38 -37.92 -13.05 -22.68
C TYR A 38 -36.87 -13.97 -23.28
N MET A 39 -37.31 -15.05 -23.92
CA MET A 39 -36.44 -16.09 -24.43
C MET A 39 -36.75 -16.39 -25.89
N LYS A 40 -35.71 -16.69 -26.67
CA LYS A 40 -35.80 -17.13 -28.06
C LYS A 40 -34.85 -18.29 -28.28
N PHE A 41 -35.31 -19.34 -28.95
CA PHE A 41 -34.44 -20.44 -29.35
C PHE A 41 -34.65 -20.82 -30.80
N ASP A 42 -33.58 -21.33 -31.39
CA ASP A 42 -33.57 -22.00 -32.68
C ASP A 42 -32.82 -23.34 -32.57
N GLU A 43 -32.51 -23.98 -33.70
CA GLU A 43 -31.74 -25.25 -33.73
C GLU A 43 -30.34 -25.15 -33.11
N LYS A 44 -29.75 -23.95 -33.08
CA LYS A 44 -28.34 -23.72 -32.72
C LYS A 44 -28.17 -22.94 -31.43
N ASN A 45 -29.13 -22.08 -31.07
CA ASN A 45 -28.98 -21.08 -30.02
C ASN A 45 -30.20 -21.01 -29.11
N PHE A 46 -29.94 -20.72 -27.83
CA PHE A 46 -30.94 -20.29 -26.87
C PHE A 46 -30.52 -18.96 -26.24
N ASN A 47 -31.30 -17.92 -26.51
CA ASN A 47 -31.10 -16.55 -26.03
C ASN A 47 -32.10 -16.25 -24.93
N ILE A 48 -31.63 -15.76 -23.79
CA ILE A 48 -32.45 -15.37 -22.63
C ILE A 48 -32.10 -13.92 -22.28
N PHE A 49 -33.08 -13.05 -22.32
CA PHE A 49 -32.97 -11.63 -21.95
C PHE A 49 -33.75 -11.41 -20.67
N ILE A 50 -33.05 -11.11 -19.57
CA ILE A 50 -33.62 -10.94 -18.23
C ILE A 50 -33.66 -9.45 -17.92
N SER A 51 -34.86 -8.92 -17.73
CA SER A 51 -35.08 -7.48 -17.49
C SER A 51 -35.07 -7.08 -16.02
N LYS A 52 -35.27 -8.05 -15.11
CA LYS A 52 -35.20 -7.85 -13.67
C LYS A 52 -35.02 -9.17 -12.94
N GLY A 53 -34.45 -9.08 -11.75
CA GLY A 53 -34.40 -10.15 -10.76
C GLY A 53 -33.84 -9.62 -9.45
N VAL A 54 -34.07 -10.33 -8.35
CA VAL A 54 -33.52 -9.96 -7.03
C VAL A 54 -32.92 -11.19 -6.37
N SER A 55 -31.69 -11.09 -5.90
CA SER A 55 -31.04 -12.11 -5.08
C SER A 55 -30.59 -11.46 -3.78
N GLU A 56 -31.21 -11.87 -2.66
CA GLU A 56 -31.12 -11.15 -1.38
C GLU A 56 -31.43 -9.64 -1.56
N THR A 57 -30.48 -8.76 -1.26
CA THR A 57 -30.60 -7.30 -1.44
C THR A 57 -30.10 -6.81 -2.80
N LEU A 58 -29.47 -7.69 -3.60
CA LEU A 58 -28.87 -7.34 -4.88
C LEU A 58 -29.92 -7.37 -5.99
N LYS A 59 -29.91 -6.33 -6.82
CA LYS A 59 -30.84 -6.17 -7.94
C LYS A 59 -30.13 -6.48 -9.25
N LEU A 60 -30.69 -7.41 -10.02
CA LEU A 60 -30.31 -7.62 -11.41
C LEU A 60 -31.15 -6.66 -12.24
N THR A 61 -30.51 -5.71 -12.91
CA THR A 61 -31.19 -4.68 -13.72
C THR A 61 -31.24 -5.01 -15.20
N ASP A 62 -30.30 -5.83 -15.65
CA ASP A 62 -30.22 -6.36 -17.01
C ASP A 62 -29.38 -7.63 -16.99
N ALA A 63 -29.76 -8.66 -17.75
CA ALA A 63 -28.88 -9.79 -18.00
C ALA A 63 -29.18 -10.44 -19.35
N SER A 64 -28.14 -10.99 -19.96
CA SER A 64 -28.26 -11.81 -21.17
C SER A 64 -27.56 -13.15 -20.96
N VAL A 65 -28.19 -14.22 -21.42
CA VAL A 65 -27.61 -15.56 -21.51
C VAL A 65 -27.74 -16.02 -22.96
N LEU A 66 -26.64 -16.45 -23.55
CA LEU A 66 -26.59 -17.14 -24.83
C LEU A 66 -26.01 -18.54 -24.61
N ILE A 67 -26.79 -19.56 -24.91
CA ILE A 67 -26.30 -20.93 -25.04
C ILE A 67 -26.24 -21.23 -26.53
N SER A 68 -25.04 -21.45 -27.07
CA SER A 68 -24.81 -21.72 -28.49
C SER A 68 -24.31 -23.15 -28.72
N GLY A 69 -24.49 -23.66 -29.94
CA GLY A 69 -24.06 -25.00 -30.34
C GLY A 69 -25.02 -26.09 -29.89
N LEU A 70 -26.32 -25.78 -29.82
CA LEU A 70 -27.36 -26.77 -29.46
C LEU A 70 -27.43 -27.96 -30.43
N ASP A 71 -26.90 -27.79 -31.65
CA ASP A 71 -26.73 -28.79 -32.70
C ASP A 71 -25.35 -29.47 -32.70
N GLU A 72 -24.47 -29.08 -31.80
CA GLU A 72 -23.09 -29.59 -31.67
C GLU A 72 -22.94 -30.48 -30.43
N TYR A 73 -21.80 -31.16 -30.30
CA TYR A 73 -21.50 -31.97 -29.12
C TYR A 73 -21.33 -31.12 -27.85
N ASP A 74 -20.53 -30.05 -27.94
CA ASP A 74 -20.25 -29.13 -26.84
C ASP A 74 -21.04 -27.83 -26.98
N GLN A 75 -21.90 -27.51 -26.01
CA GLN A 75 -22.61 -26.25 -25.96
C GLN A 75 -21.83 -25.22 -25.13
N ILE A 76 -21.87 -23.95 -25.52
CA ILE A 76 -21.18 -22.87 -24.82
C ILE A 76 -22.19 -21.90 -24.24
N ALA A 77 -22.10 -21.62 -22.94
CA ALA A 77 -22.85 -20.56 -22.27
C ALA A 77 -22.03 -19.28 -22.17
N ASN A 78 -22.62 -18.15 -22.58
CA ASN A 78 -22.12 -16.80 -22.39
C ASN A 78 -23.15 -16.01 -21.58
N ILE A 79 -22.77 -15.51 -20.42
CA ILE A 79 -23.65 -14.79 -19.50
C ILE A 79 -23.08 -13.42 -19.24
N THR A 80 -23.91 -12.37 -19.37
CA THR A 80 -23.61 -11.02 -18.91
C THR A 80 -24.70 -10.57 -17.95
N VAL A 81 -24.34 -10.03 -16.78
CA VAL A 81 -25.30 -9.59 -15.75
C VAL A 81 -24.90 -8.21 -15.23
N ALA A 82 -25.85 -7.28 -15.25
CA ALA A 82 -25.76 -5.99 -14.57
C ALA A 82 -26.40 -6.08 -13.18
N ILE A 83 -25.62 -5.78 -12.15
CA ILE A 83 -25.97 -5.95 -10.74
C ILE A 83 -25.79 -4.64 -9.98
N GLU A 84 -26.85 -4.17 -9.32
CA GLU A 84 -26.83 -3.00 -8.44
C GLU A 84 -27.06 -3.41 -6.98
N GLY A 85 -26.38 -2.74 -6.05
CA GLY A 85 -26.55 -2.99 -4.61
C GLY A 85 -25.53 -2.25 -3.75
N ALA A 86 -25.69 -2.37 -2.44
CA ALA A 86 -24.69 -1.87 -1.51
C ALA A 86 -23.39 -2.68 -1.64
N PHE A 87 -22.24 -2.01 -1.51
CA PHE A 87 -20.94 -2.66 -1.68
C PHE A 87 -20.69 -3.73 -0.62
N GLY A 88 -21.02 -3.47 0.65
CA GLY A 88 -20.95 -4.45 1.73
C GLY A 88 -21.80 -5.70 1.46
N ASP A 89 -23.02 -5.52 0.97
CA ASP A 89 -23.91 -6.63 0.61
C ASP A 89 -23.31 -7.49 -0.51
N LYS A 90 -22.62 -6.88 -1.49
CA LYS A 90 -21.92 -7.62 -2.55
C LYS A 90 -20.74 -8.43 -2.01
N LEU A 91 -19.97 -7.88 -1.08
CA LEU A 91 -18.89 -8.62 -0.43
C LEU A 91 -19.45 -9.80 0.38
N ALA A 92 -20.53 -9.57 1.15
CA ALA A 92 -21.21 -10.64 1.88
C ALA A 92 -21.79 -11.70 0.94
N TYR A 93 -22.29 -11.30 -0.23
CA TYR A 93 -22.77 -12.21 -1.25
C TYR A 93 -21.66 -13.13 -1.78
N LEU A 94 -20.47 -12.57 -2.03
CA LEU A 94 -19.28 -13.32 -2.49
C LEU A 94 -18.68 -14.24 -1.42
N ASP A 95 -19.07 -14.07 -0.15
CA ASP A 95 -18.67 -14.94 0.96
C ASP A 95 -19.53 -16.19 1.12
N ASN A 96 -20.61 -16.33 0.35
CA ASN A 96 -21.40 -17.56 0.33
C ASN A 96 -20.60 -18.74 -0.27
N ASP A 97 -20.97 -19.94 0.13
CA ASP A 97 -20.49 -21.17 -0.51
C ASP A 97 -20.98 -21.26 -1.96
N PRO A 98 -20.15 -21.69 -2.93
CA PRO A 98 -18.79 -22.23 -2.77
C PRO A 98 -17.65 -21.20 -2.91
N LEU A 99 -17.96 -19.90 -2.97
CA LEU A 99 -17.02 -18.86 -3.41
C LEU A 99 -16.04 -18.39 -2.32
N ARG A 100 -16.55 -17.98 -1.14
CA ARG A 100 -15.75 -17.51 0.02
C ARG A 100 -14.67 -16.46 -0.29
N TYR A 101 -14.93 -15.52 -1.21
CA TYR A 101 -13.89 -14.61 -1.73
C TYR A 101 -13.57 -13.38 -0.87
N ALA A 102 -14.49 -12.83 -0.08
CA ALA A 102 -14.23 -11.58 0.65
C ALA A 102 -13.21 -11.81 1.80
N GLN A 103 -13.26 -12.99 2.43
CA GLN A 103 -12.23 -13.42 3.39
C GLN A 103 -10.82 -13.46 2.78
N ALA A 104 -10.70 -13.88 1.51
CA ALA A 104 -9.40 -14.00 0.84
C ALA A 104 -8.75 -12.63 0.54
N ILE A 105 -9.57 -11.60 0.25
CA ILE A 105 -9.06 -10.24 -0.04
C ILE A 105 -8.85 -9.39 1.23
N GLY A 106 -9.31 -9.86 2.39
CA GLY A 106 -9.07 -9.22 3.69
C GLY A 106 -9.90 -7.97 3.95
N VAL A 107 -11.06 -7.83 3.30
CA VAL A 107 -12.00 -6.72 3.54
C VAL A 107 -13.25 -7.28 4.22
N ASP A 108 -13.54 -6.79 5.43
CA ASP A 108 -14.74 -7.19 6.17
C ASP A 108 -16.01 -6.56 5.53
N PRO A 109 -16.95 -7.38 5.01
CA PRO A 109 -18.19 -6.89 4.42
C PRO A 109 -19.00 -5.95 5.33
N ILE A 110 -18.95 -6.15 6.65
CA ILE A 110 -19.73 -5.37 7.63
C ILE A 110 -19.20 -3.93 7.72
N THR A 111 -17.89 -3.76 7.54
CA THR A 111 -17.23 -2.45 7.65
C THR A 111 -17.25 -1.65 6.35
N ALA A 112 -17.56 -2.30 5.23
CA ALA A 112 -17.53 -1.72 3.90
C ALA A 112 -18.91 -1.20 3.48
N LYS A 113 -18.95 0.06 3.07
CA LYS A 113 -20.16 0.78 2.62
C LYS A 113 -19.92 1.45 1.28
N GLY A 114 -21.00 1.77 0.59
CA GLY A 114 -21.00 2.43 -0.72
C GLY A 114 -22.05 1.81 -1.64
N ASN A 115 -22.29 2.46 -2.78
CA ASN A 115 -23.19 1.95 -3.82
C ASN A 115 -22.36 1.42 -4.98
N ALA A 116 -22.60 0.18 -5.38
CA ALA A 116 -21.82 -0.50 -6.41
C ALA A 116 -22.69 -0.85 -7.62
N GLN A 117 -22.20 -0.54 -8.81
CA GLN A 117 -22.75 -1.01 -10.08
C GLN A 117 -21.75 -1.98 -10.71
N THR A 118 -22.16 -3.22 -10.96
CA THR A 118 -21.27 -4.30 -11.39
C THR A 118 -21.77 -4.92 -12.68
N GLU A 119 -20.88 -5.10 -13.66
CA GLU A 119 -21.08 -5.99 -14.80
C GLU A 119 -20.29 -7.28 -14.55
N LEU A 120 -20.98 -8.42 -14.51
CA LEU A 120 -20.41 -9.75 -14.41
C LEU A 120 -20.51 -10.44 -15.76
N LYS A 121 -19.42 -11.09 -16.18
CA LYS A 121 -19.35 -11.91 -17.39
C LYS A 121 -18.85 -13.31 -17.07
N LEU A 122 -19.59 -14.32 -17.52
CA LEU A 122 -19.24 -15.73 -17.39
C LEU A 122 -19.22 -16.40 -18.76
N ASN A 123 -18.26 -17.30 -18.98
CA ASN A 123 -18.17 -18.13 -20.17
C ASN A 123 -17.69 -19.54 -19.80
N PHE A 124 -18.41 -20.57 -20.23
CA PHE A 124 -18.09 -21.96 -19.95
C PHE A 124 -18.76 -22.92 -20.95
N ILE A 125 -18.24 -24.15 -21.03
CA ILE A 125 -18.90 -25.26 -21.72
C ILE A 125 -19.99 -25.79 -20.79
N VAL A 126 -21.19 -26.02 -21.34
CA VAL A 126 -22.33 -26.54 -20.58
C VAL A 126 -22.13 -28.04 -20.38
N GLU A 127 -21.79 -28.43 -19.15
CA GLU A 127 -21.51 -29.83 -18.81
C GLU A 127 -22.13 -30.19 -17.45
N ASN A 128 -22.47 -31.47 -17.26
CA ASN A 128 -23.11 -31.94 -16.02
C ASN A 128 -22.21 -31.77 -14.78
N ALA A 129 -20.89 -31.84 -14.95
CA ALA A 129 -19.91 -31.79 -13.87
C ALA A 129 -19.05 -30.52 -13.93
N LEU A 130 -19.67 -29.37 -14.25
CA LEU A 130 -18.98 -28.09 -14.36
C LEU A 130 -18.32 -27.71 -13.03
N THR A 131 -17.01 -27.48 -13.08
CA THR A 131 -16.24 -26.97 -11.95
C THR A 131 -16.02 -25.45 -12.07
N LEU A 132 -15.75 -24.77 -10.95
CA LEU A 132 -15.41 -23.33 -10.97
C LEU A 132 -14.19 -23.04 -11.86
N ASP A 133 -13.25 -23.98 -11.94
CA ASP A 133 -12.07 -23.88 -12.80
C ASP A 133 -12.41 -23.92 -14.30
N GLY A 134 -13.55 -24.52 -14.68
CA GLY A 134 -14.08 -24.49 -16.05
C GLY A 134 -14.71 -23.15 -16.44
N ILE A 135 -15.04 -22.28 -15.47
CA ILE A 135 -15.79 -21.04 -15.72
C ILE A 135 -14.85 -19.86 -15.92
N LYS A 136 -14.75 -19.32 -17.13
CA LYS A 136 -14.09 -18.01 -17.32
C LYS A 136 -14.97 -16.94 -16.71
N VAL A 137 -14.40 -16.16 -15.80
CA VAL A 137 -15.08 -15.07 -15.09
C VAL A 137 -14.34 -13.77 -15.30
N SER A 138 -15.10 -12.70 -15.53
CA SER A 138 -14.61 -11.33 -15.38
C SER A 138 -15.71 -10.46 -14.78
N ALA A 139 -15.34 -9.54 -13.91
CA ALA A 139 -16.26 -8.58 -13.33
C ALA A 139 -15.65 -7.18 -13.37
N LYS A 140 -16.49 -6.18 -13.65
CA LYS A 140 -16.15 -4.76 -13.54
C LYS A 140 -17.15 -4.10 -12.64
N SER A 141 -16.70 -3.38 -11.63
CA SER A 141 -17.56 -2.71 -10.68
C SER A 141 -17.13 -1.28 -10.45
N ARG A 142 -18.08 -0.35 -10.46
CA ARG A 142 -17.88 1.03 -10.02
C ARG A 142 -18.57 1.20 -8.68
N VAL A 143 -17.79 1.59 -7.66
CA VAL A 143 -18.29 1.86 -6.32
C VAL A 143 -18.22 3.36 -6.08
N ARG A 144 -19.34 3.94 -5.66
CA ARG A 144 -19.45 5.35 -5.28
C ARG A 144 -19.71 5.51 -3.80
N GLY A 145 -19.10 6.54 -3.22
CA GLY A 145 -19.22 6.83 -1.79
C GLY A 145 -18.67 5.69 -0.92
N LEU A 146 -17.55 5.10 -1.33
CA LEU A 146 -16.86 4.06 -0.58
C LEU A 146 -16.52 4.59 0.82
N SER A 147 -16.85 3.78 1.83
CA SER A 147 -16.36 3.98 3.18
C SER A 147 -16.01 2.63 3.80
N VAL A 148 -14.81 2.51 4.36
CA VAL A 148 -14.33 1.30 5.03
C VAL A 148 -13.70 1.71 6.35
N ALA A 149 -14.27 1.24 7.46
CA ALA A 149 -13.78 1.58 8.79
C ALA A 149 -12.44 0.87 9.08
N LYS A 150 -11.49 1.58 9.69
CA LYS A 150 -10.18 1.05 10.14
C LYS A 150 -9.39 0.30 9.05
N ALA A 151 -9.53 0.70 7.79
CA ALA A 151 -8.95 0.03 6.64
C ALA A 151 -7.41 0.10 6.58
N VAL A 152 -6.80 1.23 6.98
CA VAL A 152 -5.35 1.45 6.86
C VAL A 152 -4.81 2.02 8.16
N LEU A 153 -3.92 1.30 8.84
CA LEU A 153 -3.31 1.75 10.11
C LEU A 153 -4.35 2.21 11.16
N GLY A 154 -5.51 1.56 11.20
CA GLY A 154 -6.62 1.94 12.09
C GLY A 154 -7.35 3.22 11.69
N ARG A 155 -7.15 3.72 10.47
CA ARG A 155 -7.85 4.86 9.88
C ARG A 155 -8.89 4.41 8.86
N ASP A 156 -9.95 5.20 8.78
CA ASP A 156 -11.05 4.98 7.87
C ASP A 156 -10.66 5.41 6.46
N ILE A 157 -11.12 4.65 5.46
CA ILE A 157 -11.20 5.11 4.08
C ILE A 157 -12.60 5.71 3.88
N THR A 158 -12.69 6.91 3.29
CA THR A 158 -13.98 7.58 3.05
C THR A 158 -14.05 8.32 1.72
N GLY A 159 -15.28 8.65 1.30
CA GLY A 159 -15.59 9.54 0.16
C GLY A 159 -15.18 8.99 -1.20
N GLY A 160 -14.76 7.73 -1.27
CA GLY A 160 -14.02 7.22 -2.41
C GLY A 160 -14.91 6.80 -3.57
N ASP A 161 -14.51 7.17 -4.78
CA ASP A 161 -15.02 6.58 -6.01
C ASP A 161 -13.94 5.65 -6.55
N VAL A 162 -14.24 4.35 -6.58
CA VAL A 162 -13.29 3.31 -7.00
C VAL A 162 -13.87 2.46 -8.13
N ASP A 163 -13.04 2.17 -9.11
CA ASP A 163 -13.29 1.16 -10.12
C ASP A 163 -12.54 -0.13 -9.73
N ILE A 164 -13.24 -1.25 -9.82
CA ILE A 164 -12.76 -2.60 -9.45
C ILE A 164 -12.87 -3.47 -10.69
N GLN A 165 -11.81 -4.20 -11.02
CA GLN A 165 -11.79 -5.20 -12.08
C GLN A 165 -11.29 -6.52 -11.50
N VAL A 166 -11.96 -7.62 -11.82
CA VAL A 166 -11.63 -8.96 -11.32
C VAL A 166 -11.67 -9.93 -12.48
N ASP A 167 -10.68 -10.82 -12.54
CA ASP A 167 -10.68 -11.99 -13.40
C ASP A 167 -9.99 -13.18 -12.69
N LYS A 168 -9.76 -14.28 -13.41
CA LYS A 168 -9.06 -15.46 -12.86
C LYS A 168 -7.60 -15.20 -12.47
N LYS A 169 -6.96 -14.17 -13.02
CA LYS A 169 -5.54 -13.85 -12.79
C LYS A 169 -5.37 -12.95 -11.58
N GLY A 170 -6.35 -12.09 -11.28
CA GLY A 170 -6.25 -11.17 -10.18
C GLY A 170 -7.40 -10.17 -10.06
N MET A 171 -7.17 -9.19 -9.20
CA MET A 171 -8.04 -8.05 -8.98
C MET A 171 -7.25 -6.76 -9.04
N ASP A 172 -7.82 -5.75 -9.68
CA ASP A 172 -7.32 -4.38 -9.72
C ASP A 172 -8.37 -3.44 -9.13
N ILE A 173 -7.96 -2.58 -8.20
CA ILE A 173 -8.79 -1.50 -7.66
C ILE A 173 -8.06 -0.19 -7.88
N THR A 174 -8.74 0.78 -8.47
CA THR A 174 -8.19 2.12 -8.68
C THR A 174 -9.22 3.19 -8.33
N GLY A 175 -8.78 4.26 -7.67
CA GLY A 175 -9.69 5.39 -7.43
C GLY A 175 -9.10 6.45 -6.52
N LYS A 176 -9.89 7.50 -6.31
CA LYS A 176 -9.58 8.56 -5.35
C LYS A 176 -10.31 8.27 -4.05
N VAL A 177 -9.61 8.38 -2.93
CA VAL A 177 -10.09 8.09 -1.59
C VAL A 177 -9.56 9.12 -0.61
N ASN A 178 -10.15 9.21 0.58
CA ASN A 178 -9.53 9.88 1.73
C ASN A 178 -9.12 8.81 2.75
N ILE A 179 -7.88 8.85 3.21
CA ILE A 179 -7.38 8.02 4.33
C ILE A 179 -7.34 8.93 5.56
N GLY A 180 -8.28 8.74 6.48
CA GLY A 180 -8.56 9.78 7.48
C GLY A 180 -8.99 11.08 6.81
N ASP A 181 -8.22 12.15 7.05
CA ASP A 181 -8.40 13.48 6.47
C ASP A 181 -7.48 13.76 5.27
N ILE A 182 -6.66 12.78 4.84
CA ILE A 182 -5.68 12.96 3.76
C ILE A 182 -6.24 12.41 2.43
N PRO A 183 -6.37 13.27 1.39
CA PRO A 183 -6.71 12.81 0.05
C PRO A 183 -5.60 11.95 -0.55
N ALA A 184 -5.98 10.82 -1.13
CA ALA A 184 -5.07 9.89 -1.78
C ALA A 184 -5.65 9.33 -3.09
N THR A 185 -4.76 9.00 -4.02
CA THR A 185 -5.08 8.11 -5.15
C THR A 185 -4.56 6.72 -4.84
N LEU A 186 -5.45 5.72 -4.90
CA LEU A 186 -5.15 4.32 -4.63
C LEU A 186 -5.10 3.53 -5.94
N ALA A 187 -4.07 2.71 -6.08
CA ALA A 187 -4.06 1.55 -6.96
C ALA A 187 -3.71 0.30 -6.14
N TRP A 188 -4.53 -0.75 -6.23
CA TRP A 188 -4.30 -2.03 -5.55
C TRP A 188 -4.38 -3.16 -6.56
N ARG A 189 -3.33 -3.99 -6.59
CA ARG A 189 -3.27 -5.26 -7.32
C ARG A 189 -3.27 -6.44 -6.35
N GLU A 190 -4.17 -7.38 -6.57
CA GLU A 190 -4.15 -8.74 -5.99
C GLU A 190 -3.84 -9.76 -7.08
N ASN A 191 -2.94 -10.71 -6.82
CA ASN A 191 -2.65 -11.80 -7.76
C ASN A 191 -3.21 -13.13 -7.26
N PHE A 192 -3.99 -13.81 -8.12
CA PHE A 192 -4.59 -15.11 -7.82
C PHE A 192 -3.83 -16.30 -8.46
N VAL A 193 -2.84 -16.01 -9.30
CA VAL A 193 -2.04 -17.05 -9.96
C VAL A 193 -1.11 -17.76 -8.97
N VAL A 194 -0.76 -19.00 -9.27
CA VAL A 194 0.23 -19.77 -8.48
C VAL A 194 1.62 -19.13 -8.64
N ASN A 195 2.35 -18.99 -7.54
CA ASN A 195 3.70 -18.42 -7.48
C ASN A 195 3.84 -17.05 -8.18
N PRO A 196 3.02 -16.04 -7.83
CA PRO A 196 3.16 -14.71 -8.41
C PRO A 196 4.44 -14.03 -7.89
N PRO A 197 5.00 -13.04 -8.60
CA PRO A 197 6.14 -12.26 -8.11
C PRO A 197 5.84 -11.50 -6.80
N PHE A 198 4.56 -11.25 -6.53
CA PHE A 198 4.04 -10.74 -5.25
C PHE A 198 2.57 -11.14 -5.11
N LYS A 199 2.10 -11.37 -3.88
CA LYS A 199 0.67 -11.65 -3.62
C LYS A 199 -0.18 -10.39 -3.80
N ARG A 200 0.27 -9.28 -3.22
CA ARG A 200 -0.48 -8.03 -3.16
C ARG A 200 0.41 -6.82 -3.28
N ARG A 201 -0.04 -5.78 -3.97
CA ARG A 201 0.64 -4.47 -4.02
C ARG A 201 -0.37 -3.34 -3.91
N TYR A 202 -0.06 -2.40 -3.04
CA TYR A 202 -0.74 -1.12 -2.90
C TYR A 202 0.20 -0.01 -3.36
N GLU A 203 -0.31 0.89 -4.19
CA GLU A 203 0.34 2.12 -4.59
C GLU A 203 -0.56 3.29 -4.19
N LEU A 204 -0.04 4.18 -3.36
CA LEU A 204 -0.74 5.34 -2.84
C LEU A 204 0.01 6.59 -3.26
N LYS A 205 -0.71 7.54 -3.86
CA LYS A 205 -0.22 8.91 -4.05
C LYS A 205 -0.97 9.80 -3.08
N MET A 206 -0.29 10.45 -2.15
CA MET A 206 -0.92 11.27 -1.13
C MET A 206 -0.34 12.68 -1.11
N HIS A 207 -1.22 13.65 -0.90
CA HIS A 207 -0.84 15.03 -0.61
C HIS A 207 -1.03 15.26 0.90
N ILE A 208 0.08 15.38 1.62
CA ILE A 208 0.06 15.69 3.05
C ILE A 208 0.22 17.19 3.18
N ALA A 209 -0.85 17.88 3.56
CA ALA A 209 -0.85 19.34 3.68
C ALA A 209 -0.02 19.81 4.89
N ASP A 210 0.07 18.97 5.92
CA ASP A 210 0.86 19.22 7.12
C ASP A 210 1.44 17.89 7.65
N THR A 211 2.76 17.83 7.84
CA THR A 211 3.45 16.64 8.37
C THR A 211 2.88 16.12 9.69
N ARG A 212 2.19 16.95 10.49
CA ARG A 212 1.47 16.52 11.69
C ARG A 212 0.38 15.48 11.41
N GLN A 213 -0.17 15.45 10.20
CA GLN A 213 -1.16 14.46 9.79
C GLN A 213 -0.54 13.05 9.70
N ILE A 214 0.79 12.91 9.52
CA ILE A 214 1.48 11.62 9.52
C ILE A 214 1.42 10.98 10.92
N ALA A 215 1.68 11.77 11.97
CA ALA A 215 1.53 11.30 13.35
C ALA A 215 0.07 10.90 13.65
N GLN A 216 -0.89 11.61 13.05
CA GLN A 216 -2.29 11.23 13.11
C GLN A 216 -2.58 9.92 12.39
N MET A 217 -1.74 9.37 11.52
CA MET A 217 -1.92 8.01 10.98
C MET A 217 -1.54 6.90 11.99
N GLY A 218 -1.13 7.24 13.21
CA GLY A 218 -0.73 6.26 14.22
C GLY A 218 0.69 5.72 14.02
N LEU A 219 1.47 6.36 13.16
CA LEU A 219 2.90 6.08 13.01
C LEU A 219 3.66 6.85 14.08
N ASP A 220 4.41 6.14 14.93
CA ASP A 220 5.35 6.77 15.86
C ASP A 220 6.56 7.27 15.07
N VAL A 221 6.43 8.49 14.56
CA VAL A 221 7.46 9.20 13.81
C VAL A 221 8.20 10.16 14.73
N ALA A 222 8.37 9.86 16.02
CA ALA A 222 9.13 10.69 16.97
C ALA A 222 10.48 11.25 16.40
N PRO A 223 11.26 10.50 15.59
CA PRO A 223 12.45 11.03 14.92
C PRO A 223 12.17 12.03 13.77
N PHE A 224 10.99 11.99 13.16
CA PHE A 224 10.52 12.89 12.08
C PHE A 224 9.45 13.88 12.58
N THR A 225 9.50 14.24 13.86
CA THR A 225 8.56 15.16 14.51
C THR A 225 8.52 16.56 13.87
N ASP A 226 7.50 17.33 14.25
CA ASP A 226 7.35 18.77 14.03
C ASP A 226 8.63 19.57 14.27
N ARG A 227 9.59 19.06 15.05
CA ARG A 227 10.87 19.71 15.30
C ARG A 227 11.79 19.73 14.09
N PHE A 228 11.78 18.69 13.26
CA PHE A 228 12.74 18.52 12.15
C PHE A 228 12.11 18.71 10.79
N VAL A 229 10.80 18.46 10.64
CA VAL A 229 10.10 18.58 9.36
C VAL A 229 8.75 19.26 9.56
N GLN A 230 8.51 20.36 8.84
CA GLN A 230 7.27 21.13 8.93
C GLN A 230 6.76 21.57 7.56
N GLY A 231 5.47 21.41 7.33
CA GLY A 231 4.79 21.88 6.11
C GLY A 231 4.24 20.73 5.28
N ALA A 232 4.03 21.01 4.00
CA ALA A 232 3.41 20.06 3.09
C ALA A 232 4.44 19.18 2.41
N LEU A 233 4.04 17.96 2.04
CA LEU A 233 4.81 17.07 1.19
C LEU A 233 3.88 16.19 0.34
N ASP A 234 4.36 15.80 -0.83
CA ASP A 234 3.70 14.81 -1.69
C ASP A 234 4.46 13.49 -1.58
N ALA A 235 3.75 12.39 -1.38
CA ALA A 235 4.36 11.09 -1.19
C ALA A 235 3.75 10.01 -2.10
N ASP A 236 4.64 9.29 -2.78
CA ASP A 236 4.37 8.06 -3.51
C ASP A 236 4.79 6.89 -2.62
N ILE A 237 3.81 6.14 -2.11
CA ILE A 237 4.03 4.94 -1.30
C ILE A 237 3.73 3.71 -2.14
N ARG A 238 4.62 2.72 -2.10
CA ARG A 238 4.34 1.35 -2.55
C ARG A 238 4.50 0.37 -1.39
N PHE A 239 3.44 -0.35 -1.06
CA PHE A 239 3.49 -1.45 -0.10
C PHE A 239 3.22 -2.77 -0.80
N THR A 240 4.22 -3.66 -0.81
CA THR A 240 4.17 -4.96 -1.49
C THR A 240 4.23 -6.08 -0.46
N ILE A 241 3.24 -6.97 -0.49
CA ILE A 241 3.25 -8.25 0.22
C ILE A 241 3.73 -9.30 -0.77
N LEU A 242 4.95 -9.80 -0.58
CA LEU A 242 5.61 -10.73 -1.49
C LEU A 242 5.06 -12.14 -1.29
N ASN A 243 5.00 -12.58 -0.03
CA ASN A 243 4.48 -13.87 0.39
C ASN A 243 3.77 -13.75 1.76
N ASP A 244 3.57 -14.86 2.47
CA ASP A 244 2.88 -14.85 3.77
C ASP A 244 3.62 -14.08 4.87
N ILE A 245 4.93 -13.89 4.72
CA ILE A 245 5.81 -13.31 5.74
C ILE A 245 6.48 -12.04 5.20
N ASP A 246 7.08 -12.11 4.02
CA ASP A 246 7.93 -11.03 3.50
C ASP A 246 7.09 -9.90 2.90
N ARG A 247 7.38 -8.67 3.34
CA ARG A 247 6.72 -7.44 2.86
C ARG A 247 7.76 -6.35 2.67
N ARG A 248 7.48 -5.41 1.77
CA ARG A 248 8.33 -4.26 1.46
C ARG A 248 7.51 -2.98 1.37
N LEU A 249 7.96 -1.94 2.04
CA LEU A 249 7.46 -0.58 1.95
C LEU A 249 8.50 0.29 1.25
N GLU A 250 8.12 0.93 0.18
CA GLU A 250 8.93 1.92 -0.53
C GLU A 250 8.18 3.26 -0.46
N ILE A 251 8.87 4.31 -0.03
CA ILE A 251 8.32 5.67 0.02
C ILE A 251 9.27 6.59 -0.74
N GLN A 252 8.71 7.37 -1.65
CA GLN A 252 9.36 8.51 -2.29
C GLN A 252 8.54 9.75 -1.98
N ALA A 253 9.17 10.79 -1.45
CA ALA A 253 8.51 12.03 -1.05
C ALA A 253 9.18 13.24 -1.69
N ASP A 254 8.37 14.10 -2.33
CA ASP A 254 8.74 15.46 -2.66
C ASP A 254 8.57 16.32 -1.40
N ILE A 255 9.69 16.83 -0.91
CA ILE A 255 9.76 17.64 0.31
C ILE A 255 10.07 19.10 0.00
N THR A 256 9.81 19.56 -1.22
CA THR A 256 10.06 20.94 -1.68
C THR A 256 9.32 21.96 -0.79
N GLU A 257 8.06 21.69 -0.48
CA GLU A 257 7.21 22.56 0.36
C GLU A 257 7.37 22.30 1.87
N ALA A 258 8.20 21.32 2.25
CA ALA A 258 8.57 21.08 3.63
C ALA A 258 9.79 21.91 4.03
N ALA A 259 9.72 22.58 5.16
CA ALA A 259 10.89 23.10 5.85
C ALA A 259 11.55 21.95 6.63
N LEU A 260 12.87 21.82 6.52
CA LEU A 260 13.65 20.89 7.33
C LEU A 260 14.64 21.67 8.17
N SER A 261 14.85 21.23 9.41
CA SER A 261 15.79 21.86 10.34
C SER A 261 16.64 20.80 11.00
N ALA A 262 17.94 21.05 11.08
CA ALA A 262 18.89 20.30 11.88
C ALA A 262 19.72 21.32 12.68
N ASP A 263 19.02 22.07 13.56
CA ASP A 263 19.56 23.24 14.24
C ASP A 263 20.86 22.95 15.02
N ALA A 264 20.94 21.77 15.64
CA ALA A 264 22.15 21.31 16.34
C ALA A 264 23.40 21.25 15.44
N PHE A 265 23.21 21.20 14.12
CA PHE A 265 24.27 21.19 13.11
C PHE A 265 24.31 22.49 12.29
N GLY A 266 23.49 23.49 12.63
CA GLY A 266 23.35 24.75 11.89
C GLY A 266 22.87 24.59 10.46
N TRP A 267 22.18 23.48 10.15
CA TRP A 267 21.66 23.24 8.81
C TRP A 267 20.14 23.38 8.79
N GLY A 268 19.61 23.92 7.68
CA GLY A 268 18.17 23.96 7.47
C GLY A 268 17.82 24.22 6.01
N LYS A 269 16.73 23.60 5.58
CA LYS A 269 16.09 23.83 4.29
C LYS A 269 14.82 24.66 4.49
N ARG A 270 14.66 25.71 3.69
CA ARG A 270 13.44 26.51 3.64
C ARG A 270 12.38 25.88 2.73
N ARG A 271 11.11 26.28 2.91
CA ARG A 271 10.02 25.94 1.99
C ARG A 271 10.28 26.54 0.60
N GLY A 272 9.89 25.83 -0.45
CA GLY A 272 10.10 26.22 -1.84
C GLY A 272 11.50 25.89 -2.39
N THR A 273 12.46 25.52 -1.53
CA THR A 273 13.73 24.93 -1.99
C THR A 273 13.48 23.48 -2.38
N SER A 274 13.99 23.03 -3.53
CA SER A 274 13.79 21.64 -3.98
C SER A 274 14.36 20.63 -2.97
N GLY A 275 13.64 19.54 -2.77
CA GLY A 275 14.15 18.41 -2.01
C GLY A 275 13.36 17.14 -2.21
N GLU A 276 14.01 16.00 -1.97
CA GLU A 276 13.45 14.68 -2.12
C GLU A 276 13.94 13.76 -1.00
N ALA A 277 13.05 12.89 -0.51
CA ALA A 277 13.36 11.81 0.40
C ALA A 277 12.94 10.46 -0.17
N ARG A 278 13.71 9.41 0.11
CA ARG A 278 13.39 8.03 -0.24
C ARG A 278 13.72 7.10 0.93
N ILE A 279 12.89 6.09 1.13
CA ILE A 279 13.16 5.01 2.08
C ILE A 279 12.56 3.69 1.59
N THR A 280 13.31 2.61 1.77
CA THR A 280 12.85 1.23 1.56
C THR A 280 12.96 0.50 2.89
N VAL A 281 11.85 -0.10 3.33
CA VAL A 281 11.76 -0.87 4.58
C VAL A 281 11.29 -2.29 4.26
N ASP A 282 12.03 -3.28 4.73
CA ASP A 282 11.69 -4.68 4.63
C ASP A 282 11.12 -5.18 5.96
N PHE A 283 10.12 -6.05 5.85
CA PHE A 283 9.41 -6.63 6.99
C PHE A 283 9.40 -8.15 6.91
N LYS A 284 9.49 -8.78 8.08
CA LYS A 284 9.10 -10.18 8.32
C LYS A 284 7.84 -10.17 9.18
N GLY A 285 6.69 -10.43 8.56
CA GLY A 285 5.37 -10.25 9.16
C GLY A 285 5.09 -8.77 9.42
N ASP A 286 4.77 -8.43 10.67
CA ASP A 286 4.50 -7.04 11.08
C ASP A 286 5.74 -6.32 11.66
N LYS A 287 6.90 -7.00 11.68
CA LYS A 287 8.14 -6.45 12.24
C LYS A 287 9.09 -6.01 11.13
N ILE A 288 9.70 -4.84 11.32
CA ILE A 288 10.81 -4.38 10.47
C ILE A 288 11.96 -5.37 10.61
N SER A 289 12.44 -5.89 9.48
CA SER A 289 13.62 -6.75 9.41
C SER A 289 14.85 -6.01 8.92
N ASP A 290 14.68 -5.01 8.06
CA ASP A 290 15.78 -4.21 7.53
C ASP A 290 15.27 -2.89 6.94
N VAL A 291 16.12 -1.88 6.84
CA VAL A 291 15.92 -0.69 6.00
C VAL A 291 17.10 -0.65 5.02
N PRO A 292 17.02 -1.37 3.90
CA PRO A 292 18.16 -1.54 3.00
C PRO A 292 18.66 -0.22 2.39
N ALA A 293 17.79 0.80 2.33
CA ALA A 293 18.19 2.11 1.84
C ALA A 293 17.30 3.23 2.42
N PHE A 294 17.93 4.33 2.80
CA PHE A 294 17.28 5.63 2.95
C PHE A 294 18.16 6.70 2.29
N ALA A 295 17.51 7.76 1.77
CA ALA A 295 18.20 8.88 1.15
C ALA A 295 17.41 10.17 1.34
N ILE A 296 18.11 11.28 1.57
CA ILE A 296 17.55 12.63 1.56
C ILE A 296 18.48 13.52 0.74
N ALA A 297 17.92 14.26 -0.20
CA ALA A 297 18.62 15.29 -0.98
C ALA A 297 17.82 16.59 -0.91
N ALA A 298 18.40 17.65 -0.38
CA ALA A 298 17.68 18.87 -0.02
C ALA A 298 18.65 20.05 0.00
N ASP A 299 18.47 21.04 -0.87
CA ASP A 299 19.45 22.14 -1.03
C ASP A 299 20.88 21.62 -1.26
N ASP A 300 21.80 21.85 -0.31
CA ASP A 300 23.16 21.33 -0.29
C ASP A 300 23.33 20.01 0.49
N LEU A 301 22.28 19.56 1.19
CA LEU A 301 22.28 18.32 1.95
C LEU A 301 22.13 17.10 1.05
N LYS A 302 23.00 16.11 1.27
CA LYS A 302 22.82 14.74 0.78
C LYS A 302 23.14 13.77 1.91
N VAL A 303 22.17 12.93 2.24
CA VAL A 303 22.30 11.84 3.20
C VAL A 303 21.92 10.54 2.51
N ARG A 304 22.73 9.50 2.65
CA ARG A 304 22.42 8.13 2.19
C ARG A 304 22.91 7.11 3.20
N GLY A 305 22.15 6.03 3.34
CA GLY A 305 22.50 4.99 4.30
C GLY A 305 21.55 3.80 4.29
N ALA A 306 21.77 2.90 5.24
CA ALA A 306 20.96 1.73 5.50
C ALA A 306 20.82 1.49 7.02
N VAL A 307 19.82 0.72 7.43
CA VAL A 307 19.57 0.40 8.83
C VAL A 307 19.36 -1.09 9.00
N GLN A 308 20.17 -1.72 9.84
CA GLN A 308 20.10 -3.14 10.15
C GLN A 308 19.35 -3.36 11.46
N TYR A 309 18.41 -4.31 11.42
CA TYR A 309 17.68 -4.77 12.61
C TYR A 309 18.15 -6.17 13.01
N GLY A 310 18.23 -6.41 14.32
CA GLY A 310 18.58 -7.71 14.88
C GLY A 310 17.40 -8.68 14.85
N GLU A 311 17.67 -9.98 14.88
CA GLU A 311 16.60 -10.98 14.92
C GLU A 311 15.84 -10.94 16.28
N GLY A 312 14.52 -11.12 16.24
CA GLY A 312 13.72 -11.32 17.45
C GLY A 312 13.34 -10.05 18.22
N LYS A 313 13.98 -9.80 19.36
CA LYS A 313 13.71 -8.67 20.30
C LYS A 313 14.81 -7.62 20.32
N GLU A 314 15.89 -7.84 19.58
CA GLU A 314 17.12 -7.03 19.64
C GLU A 314 16.97 -5.64 19.00
N GLY A 315 15.85 -5.38 18.31
CA GLY A 315 15.51 -4.06 17.80
C GLY A 315 16.52 -3.55 16.78
N LEU A 316 16.64 -2.22 16.70
CA LEU A 316 17.59 -1.53 15.84
C LEU A 316 19.03 -1.84 16.27
N GLN A 317 19.85 -2.39 15.37
CA GLN A 317 21.23 -2.81 15.67
C GLN A 317 22.30 -1.88 15.13
N ARG A 318 22.13 -1.40 13.90
CA ARG A 318 23.14 -0.57 13.23
C ARG A 318 22.49 0.39 12.24
N ILE A 319 22.98 1.62 12.20
CA ILE A 319 22.68 2.59 11.15
C ILE A 319 23.99 2.89 10.44
N ASP A 320 24.07 2.58 9.15
CA ASP A 320 25.19 2.93 8.29
C ASP A 320 24.85 4.21 7.53
N PHE A 321 25.72 5.21 7.63
CA PHE A 321 25.68 6.43 6.83
C PHE A 321 26.76 6.34 5.78
N GLU A 322 26.38 5.97 4.56
CA GLU A 322 27.28 5.90 3.40
C GLU A 322 27.78 7.29 2.99
N GLN A 323 26.95 8.31 3.21
CA GLN A 323 27.25 9.69 2.89
C GLN A 323 26.43 10.65 3.74
N ILE A 324 27.08 11.69 4.26
CA ILE A 324 26.47 12.88 4.83
C ILE A 324 27.28 14.07 4.32
N THR A 325 26.69 14.87 3.43
CA THR A 325 27.30 16.11 2.93
C THR A 325 26.36 17.29 3.07
N TYR A 326 26.83 18.41 3.59
CA TYR A 326 26.15 19.71 3.59
C TYR A 326 27.18 20.78 3.98
N GLY A 327 27.08 22.00 3.45
CA GLY A 327 28.03 23.08 3.73
C GLY A 327 29.49 22.65 3.58
N ARG A 328 30.22 22.63 4.70
CA ARG A 328 31.62 22.18 4.79
C ARG A 328 31.80 20.77 5.36
N THR A 329 30.70 20.04 5.58
CA THR A 329 30.68 18.66 6.07
C THR A 329 30.68 17.67 4.89
N ASP A 330 31.58 16.70 4.96
CA ASP A 330 31.64 15.50 4.11
C ASP A 330 32.16 14.35 4.96
N ILE A 331 31.23 13.53 5.46
CA ILE A 331 31.53 12.39 6.33
C ILE A 331 30.70 11.16 5.96
N LYS A 332 31.17 10.01 6.43
CA LYS A 332 30.44 8.75 6.46
C LYS A 332 30.74 8.04 7.76
N GLY A 333 29.96 7.03 8.11
CA GLY A 333 30.13 6.38 9.40
C GLY A 333 28.99 5.44 9.76
N ALA A 334 28.96 5.04 11.02
CA ALA A 334 27.90 4.19 11.53
C ALA A 334 27.59 4.48 13.00
N LEU A 335 26.36 4.18 13.38
CA LEU A 335 25.91 4.06 14.77
C LEU A 335 25.59 2.59 15.03
N ILE A 336 26.11 2.03 16.12
CA ILE A 336 25.93 0.64 16.50
C ILE A 336 25.31 0.61 17.89
N SER A 337 24.18 -0.08 18.03
CA SER A 337 23.53 -0.24 19.32
C SER A 337 24.36 -1.18 20.20
N ARG A 338 24.35 -0.93 21.51
CA ARG A 338 24.99 -1.79 22.50
C ARG A 338 23.96 -2.52 23.35
N PRO A 339 24.29 -3.72 23.86
CA PRO A 339 23.40 -4.47 24.75
C PRO A 339 23.04 -3.74 26.06
N ASP A 340 23.88 -2.80 26.49
CA ASP A 340 23.68 -1.95 27.68
C ASP A 340 22.73 -0.76 27.44
N GLY A 341 22.17 -0.64 26.23
CA GLY A 341 21.30 0.46 25.82
C GLY A 341 22.04 1.71 25.34
N GLY A 342 23.38 1.68 25.33
CA GLY A 342 24.20 2.72 24.74
C GLY A 342 24.42 2.56 23.24
N TRP A 343 25.25 3.43 22.69
CA TRP A 343 25.60 3.47 21.28
C TRP A 343 27.11 3.62 21.09
N ASP A 344 27.65 2.97 20.07
CA ASP A 344 28.98 3.25 19.55
C ASP A 344 28.83 3.96 18.20
N ALA A 345 29.38 5.17 18.08
CA ALA A 345 29.43 5.98 16.88
C ALA A 345 30.84 5.97 16.29
N GLY A 346 30.94 5.72 14.99
CA GLY A 346 32.20 5.81 14.25
C GLY A 346 32.00 6.67 13.02
N PHE A 347 32.65 7.84 12.97
CA PHE A 347 32.54 8.75 11.83
C PHE A 347 33.90 9.12 11.28
N HIS A 348 34.01 9.16 9.95
CA HIS A 348 35.23 9.52 9.29
C HIS A 348 34.96 10.22 7.96
N GLY A 349 35.91 11.05 7.53
CA GLY A 349 35.76 11.77 6.26
C GLY A 349 36.70 12.96 6.10
N PRO A 350 36.65 13.60 4.92
CA PRO A 350 37.50 14.75 4.62
C PRO A 350 37.26 15.93 5.56
N SER A 351 36.01 16.24 5.91
CA SER A 351 35.71 17.41 6.72
C SER A 351 34.40 17.34 7.50
N PHE A 352 34.36 18.03 8.64
CA PHE A 352 33.15 18.19 9.45
C PHE A 352 33.03 19.64 9.92
N ASP A 353 31.84 20.23 9.78
CA ASP A 353 31.55 21.55 10.31
C ASP A 353 30.91 21.45 11.70
N MET A 354 31.73 21.72 12.73
CA MET A 354 31.31 21.73 14.13
C MET A 354 31.06 23.15 14.62
N THR A 355 30.99 24.16 13.75
CA THR A 355 30.91 25.57 14.15
C THR A 355 29.73 25.84 15.07
N SER A 356 28.52 25.40 14.71
CA SER A 356 27.31 25.60 15.51
C SER A 356 27.40 24.92 16.88
N ILE A 357 27.88 23.68 16.91
CA ILE A 357 28.08 22.91 18.14
C ILE A 357 29.11 23.60 19.06
N TRP A 358 30.19 24.11 18.47
CA TRP A 358 31.25 24.81 19.19
C TRP A 358 30.75 26.13 19.78
N GLU A 359 29.98 26.91 19.03
CA GLU A 359 29.39 28.15 19.51
C GLU A 359 28.41 27.90 20.67
N ASP A 360 27.54 26.90 20.56
CA ASP A 360 26.61 26.51 21.62
C ASP A 360 27.32 26.06 22.91
N LEU A 361 28.39 25.26 22.79
CA LEU A 361 29.15 24.75 23.94
C LEU A 361 29.88 25.85 24.71
N PHE A 362 30.43 26.85 24.01
CA PHE A 362 31.36 27.81 24.61
C PHE A 362 30.81 29.24 24.77
N HIS A 363 29.71 29.60 24.09
CA HIS A 363 29.24 30.99 24.05
C HIS A 363 27.82 31.20 24.58
N ASN A 364 27.07 30.16 25.01
CA ASN A 364 25.69 30.26 25.53
C ASN A 364 24.84 31.25 24.70
N SER A 365 24.63 30.97 23.42
CA SER A 365 23.76 31.80 22.59
C SER A 365 22.28 31.64 23.00
N PRO A 366 21.51 32.73 23.19
CA PRO A 366 20.10 32.65 23.63
C PRO A 366 19.10 32.18 22.57
N GLU A 367 19.47 32.08 21.29
CA GLU A 367 18.52 31.93 20.17
C GLU A 367 18.66 30.62 19.36
N GLY A 368 19.53 29.69 19.77
CA GLY A 368 19.67 28.36 19.15
C GLY A 368 19.24 27.25 20.11
N GLY A 369 18.59 26.20 19.62
CA GLY A 369 18.17 25.06 20.44
C GLY A 369 19.33 24.52 21.28
N ASN A 370 19.20 24.60 22.60
CA ASN A 370 20.30 24.31 23.52
C ASN A 370 20.73 22.84 23.38
N ILE A 371 21.99 22.57 22.99
CA ILE A 371 22.56 21.21 22.98
C ILE A 371 22.45 20.57 24.38
N LYS A 372 22.35 21.39 25.44
CA LYS A 372 22.10 20.95 26.83
C LYS A 372 20.75 20.26 27.04
N ASP A 373 19.77 20.49 26.18
CA ASP A 373 18.47 19.79 26.24
C ASP A 373 18.51 18.44 25.48
N LEU A 374 19.60 18.18 24.73
CA LEU A 374 19.84 16.91 24.05
C LEU A 374 20.39 15.92 25.09
N LYS A 375 19.50 15.14 25.70
CA LYS A 375 19.91 13.99 26.54
C LYS A 375 20.57 12.94 25.65
N LEU A 376 21.90 13.01 25.55
CA LEU A 376 22.68 12.02 24.84
C LEU A 376 22.71 10.73 25.66
N PRO A 377 22.46 9.56 25.05
CA PRO A 377 22.62 8.28 25.73
C PRO A 377 24.09 8.04 26.10
N TYR A 378 24.36 6.91 26.76
CA TYR A 378 25.73 6.41 26.83
C TYR A 378 26.26 6.23 25.39
N LEU A 379 27.31 6.96 25.04
CA LEU A 379 27.81 7.06 23.68
C LEU A 379 29.34 6.96 23.67
N THR A 380 29.87 5.94 23.02
CA THR A 380 31.28 5.93 22.60
C THR A 380 31.35 6.52 21.20
N MET A 381 32.27 7.43 20.94
CA MET A 381 32.45 8.06 19.64
C MET A 381 33.90 7.96 19.20
N ALA A 382 34.15 7.28 18.09
CA ALA A 382 35.42 7.28 17.39
C ALA A 382 35.32 8.20 16.16
N VAL A 383 36.29 9.10 15.99
CA VAL A 383 36.34 10.01 14.85
C VAL A 383 37.68 9.95 14.15
N GLU A 384 37.67 10.07 12.82
CA GLU A 384 38.86 10.27 11.99
C GLU A 384 38.54 11.28 10.87
N LEU A 385 38.92 12.54 11.09
CA LEU A 385 38.50 13.68 10.26
C LEU A 385 39.71 14.45 9.76
N GLY A 386 39.77 14.68 8.45
CA GLY A 386 40.85 15.46 7.83
C GLY A 386 40.84 16.92 8.32
N ARG A 387 39.65 17.53 8.41
CA ARG A 387 39.46 18.90 8.89
C ARG A 387 38.18 19.05 9.71
N VAL A 388 38.27 19.71 10.86
CA VAL A 388 37.10 20.08 11.67
C VAL A 388 37.01 21.60 11.77
N TRP A 389 35.93 22.18 11.24
CA TRP A 389 35.68 23.62 11.35
C TRP A 389 35.04 23.95 12.69
N ILE A 390 35.54 24.98 13.37
CA ILE A 390 35.06 25.47 14.67
C ILE A 390 34.73 26.97 14.62
N GLY A 391 34.43 27.47 13.42
CA GLY A 391 34.25 28.88 13.10
C GLY A 391 34.30 29.12 11.59
N GLN A 392 34.06 30.38 11.20
CA GLN A 392 34.10 30.80 9.80
C GLN A 392 35.50 30.64 9.17
N ALA A 393 36.56 30.94 9.93
CA ALA A 393 37.95 30.90 9.44
C ALA A 393 38.90 30.05 10.32
N LYS A 394 38.36 29.29 11.28
CA LYS A 394 39.14 28.47 12.21
C LYS A 394 38.84 26.99 11.97
N SER A 395 39.90 26.19 11.84
CA SER A 395 39.82 24.74 11.73
C SER A 395 40.87 24.05 12.57
N LEU A 396 40.61 22.79 12.89
CA LEU A 396 41.57 21.81 13.37
C LEU A 396 41.84 20.81 12.24
N GLU A 397 43.08 20.37 12.07
CA GLU A 397 43.46 19.43 11.01
C GLU A 397 43.85 18.08 11.62
N ASN A 398 43.60 16.99 10.89
CA ASN A 398 43.96 15.61 11.24
C ASN A 398 43.46 15.20 12.64
N ILE A 399 42.17 15.36 12.88
CA ILE A 399 41.55 15.00 14.15
C ILE A 399 41.26 13.50 14.17
N SER A 400 41.85 12.81 15.14
CA SER A 400 41.51 11.43 15.47
C SER A 400 41.37 11.26 16.98
N GLY A 401 40.46 10.40 17.41
CA GLY A 401 40.31 10.10 18.83
C GLY A 401 39.04 9.34 19.16
N THR A 402 39.03 8.80 20.37
CA THR A 402 37.87 8.12 20.96
C THR A 402 37.39 8.87 22.20
N PHE A 403 36.12 9.25 22.17
CA PHE A 403 35.42 9.99 23.21
C PHE A 403 34.32 9.11 23.80
N VAL A 404 34.05 9.23 25.09
CA VAL A 404 32.92 8.57 25.76
C VAL A 404 32.09 9.62 26.47
N HIS A 405 30.79 9.57 26.23
CA HIS A 405 29.78 10.33 26.95
C HIS A 405 29.04 9.41 27.93
N GLN A 406 29.11 9.73 29.21
CA GLN A 406 28.42 9.00 30.27
C GLN A 406 28.07 9.97 31.42
N ASP A 407 26.84 9.90 31.94
CA ASP A 407 26.36 10.76 33.04
C ASP A 407 26.56 12.26 32.78
N ASP A 408 26.22 12.72 31.57
CA ASP A 408 26.40 14.10 31.07
C ASP A 408 27.86 14.59 31.06
N LEU A 409 28.84 13.69 31.12
CA LEU A 409 30.27 13.98 31.08
C LEU A 409 30.96 13.35 29.87
N TRP A 410 31.71 14.16 29.14
CA TRP A 410 32.63 13.70 28.10
C TRP A 410 34.00 13.35 28.69
N LYS A 411 34.49 12.16 28.39
CA LYS A 411 35.84 11.68 28.75
C LYS A 411 36.54 11.18 27.50
N THR A 412 37.79 11.62 27.29
CA THR A 412 38.66 11.02 26.27
C THR A 412 39.16 9.68 26.78
N VAL A 413 39.01 8.62 25.98
CA VAL A 413 39.36 7.26 26.43
C VAL A 413 40.81 6.91 26.14
N LEU A 414 41.47 7.49 25.14
CA LEU A 414 42.92 7.45 24.90
C LEU A 414 43.32 8.45 23.78
N LEU A 415 44.55 8.99 23.86
CA LEU A 415 45.28 9.72 22.81
C LEU A 415 46.25 8.77 22.09
#